data_AF-S3UT65-F1
#
_entry.id   AF-S3UT65-F1
#
_cell.length_a   1.000
_cell.length_b   1.000
_cell.length_c   1.000
_cell.angle_alpha   90.00
_cell.angle_beta   90.00
_cell.angle_gamma   90.00
#
_symmetry.space_group_name_H-M   'P 1'
#
loop_
_entity.id
_entity.type
_entity.pdbx_description
1 polymer ?
#
loop_
_entity_poly.entity_id
_entity_poly.type
_entity_poly.pdbx_seq_one_letter_code
_entity_poly.pdbx_strand_id
1 'polypeptide(L)'
;MNTKPYIIALSTLAATSTAFAQDLKIQNFLAQPEHFGVTSTLIEGDKEVLLVNAQFSKSEALRIAADILDSGKTLKTILQNTG
;
A
#
# COMPACT_ATOMS: atom_id res chain seq x y z
N MET A 1 -43.61 20.14 -47.12
CA MET A 1 -43.12 18.89 -46.51
C MET A 1 -41.92 19.21 -45.63
N ASN A 2 -41.93 18.70 -44.41
CA ASN A 2 -41.23 19.20 -43.24
C ASN A 2 -40.00 18.31 -42.96
N THR A 3 -38.78 18.82 -43.12
CA THR A 3 -37.55 18.07 -42.77
C THR A 3 -36.84 18.78 -41.63
N LYS A 4 -37.10 18.34 -40.40
CA LYS A 4 -36.37 18.76 -39.20
C LYS A 4 -35.05 17.96 -39.12
N PRO A 5 -33.88 18.60 -39.08
CA PRO A 5 -32.65 17.90 -38.78
C PRO A 5 -32.57 17.66 -37.26
N TYR A 6 -32.58 16.39 -36.86
CA TYR A 6 -32.38 15.97 -35.48
C TYR A 6 -30.87 16.02 -35.19
N ILE A 7 -30.40 17.09 -34.53
CA ILE A 7 -29.01 17.16 -34.06
C ILE A 7 -28.95 16.39 -32.73
N ILE A 8 -28.41 15.18 -32.76
CA ILE A 8 -28.02 14.45 -31.55
C ILE A 8 -26.60 14.89 -31.21
N ALA A 9 -26.45 15.80 -30.25
CA ALA A 9 -25.16 16.12 -29.66
C ALA A 9 -24.81 15.05 -28.62
N LEU A 10 -23.90 14.14 -28.97
CA LEU A 10 -23.38 13.13 -28.05
C LEU A 10 -22.22 13.73 -27.26
N SER A 11 -22.51 14.32 -26.10
CA SER A 11 -21.49 14.85 -25.18
C SER A 11 -20.80 13.70 -24.45
N THR A 12 -19.65 13.25 -24.95
CA THR A 12 -18.77 12.31 -24.25
C THR A 12 -18.06 13.03 -23.11
N LEU A 13 -18.59 12.95 -21.90
CA LEU A 13 -17.89 13.40 -20.70
C LEU A 13 -16.79 12.38 -20.37
N ALA A 14 -15.56 12.67 -20.80
CA ALA A 14 -14.39 11.91 -20.39
C ALA A 14 -14.16 12.16 -18.89
N ALA A 15 -14.53 11.19 -18.06
CA ALA A 15 -14.19 11.21 -16.64
C ALA A 15 -12.69 10.96 -16.50
N THR A 16 -11.90 12.01 -16.40
CA THR A 16 -10.49 11.92 -16.00
C THR A 16 -10.44 11.65 -14.50
N SER A 17 -10.16 10.40 -14.11
CA SER A 17 -9.89 10.06 -12.71
C SER A 17 -8.55 10.70 -12.29
N THR A 18 -8.60 11.75 -11.48
CA THR A 18 -7.41 12.29 -10.82
C THR A 18 -7.05 11.39 -9.65
N ALA A 19 -5.99 10.59 -9.79
CA ALA A 19 -5.41 9.86 -8.67
C ALA A 19 -4.58 10.84 -7.83
N PHE A 20 -5.00 11.06 -6.58
CA PHE A 20 -4.22 11.81 -5.61
C PHE A 20 -3.20 10.87 -4.96
N ALA A 21 -1.95 11.31 -4.83
CA ALA A 21 -0.94 10.58 -4.08
C ALA A 21 -1.34 10.55 -2.60
N GLN A 22 -1.45 9.35 -2.03
CA GLN A 22 -1.71 9.15 -0.61
C GLN A 22 -0.43 9.42 0.19
N ASP A 23 -0.57 10.03 1.37
CA ASP A 23 0.53 10.15 2.32
C ASP A 23 0.84 8.78 2.93
N LEU A 24 2.12 8.39 2.91
CA LEU A 24 2.56 7.07 3.35
C LEU A 24 3.46 7.22 4.57
N LYS A 25 3.11 6.53 5.65
CA LYS A 25 3.98 6.44 6.82
C LYS A 25 4.93 5.26 6.65
N ILE A 26 6.23 5.55 6.76
CA ILE A 26 7.30 4.55 6.60
C ILE A 26 7.97 4.33 7.96
N GLN A 27 8.09 3.07 8.36
CA GLN A 27 8.77 2.67 9.59
C GLN A 27 9.78 1.57 9.30
N ASN A 28 11.00 1.70 9.80
CA ASN A 28 12.06 0.72 9.60
C ASN A 28 12.37 -0.02 10.90
N PHE A 29 12.60 -1.32 10.78
CA PHE A 29 12.99 -2.21 11.87
C PHE A 29 14.29 -2.90 11.49
N LEU A 30 15.36 -2.56 12.20
CA LEU A 30 16.64 -3.24 12.05
C LEU A 30 16.71 -4.40 13.04
N ALA A 31 16.88 -5.61 12.51
CA ALA A 31 17.14 -6.79 13.30
C ALA A 31 18.49 -6.69 14.01
N GLN A 32 18.63 -7.41 15.12
CA GLN A 32 19.93 -7.57 15.77
C GLN A 32 20.94 -8.25 14.82
N PRO A 33 22.26 -7.97 14.96
CA PRO A 33 23.29 -8.57 14.12
C PRO A 33 23.26 -10.10 14.12
N GLU A 34 22.95 -10.73 15.26
CA GLU A 34 22.83 -12.18 15.41
C GLU A 34 21.64 -12.76 14.63
N HIS A 35 20.71 -11.91 14.22
CA HIS A 35 19.52 -12.24 13.42
C HIS A 35 19.68 -11.79 11.96
N PHE A 36 20.90 -11.82 11.44
CA PHE A 36 21.25 -11.51 10.05
C PHE A 36 21.11 -10.03 9.66
N GLY A 37 20.90 -9.12 10.62
CA GLY A 37 20.87 -7.68 10.37
C GLY A 37 19.85 -7.24 9.33
N VAL A 38 18.77 -8.00 9.15
CA VAL A 38 17.70 -7.69 8.19
C VAL A 38 17.06 -6.35 8.54
N THR A 39 16.82 -5.55 7.51
CA THR A 39 15.99 -4.35 7.62
C THR A 39 14.61 -4.65 7.06
N SER A 40 13.62 -4.68 7.95
CA SER A 40 12.20 -4.71 7.61
C SER A 40 11.66 -3.29 7.49
N THR A 41 10.81 -3.03 6.50
CA THR A 41 10.15 -1.73 6.34
C THR A 41 8.65 -1.92 6.29
N LEU A 42 7.94 -1.17 7.12
CA LEU A 42 6.49 -1.08 7.13
C LEU A 42 6.07 0.18 6.37
N ILE A 43 5.26 -0.01 5.34
CA ILE A 43 4.68 1.07 4.54
C ILE A 43 3.19 1.08 4.83
N GLU A 44 2.74 2.11 5.52
CA GLU A 44 1.36 2.24 5.99
C GLU A 44 0.62 3.32 5.21
N GLY A 45 -0.54 2.96 4.66
CA GLY A 45 -1.56 3.92 4.23
C GLY A 45 -2.65 4.07 5.29
N ASP A 46 -3.80 4.62 4.89
CA ASP A 46 -4.90 4.90 5.82
C ASP A 46 -5.53 3.61 6.38
N LYS A 47 -5.63 2.55 5.57
CA LYS A 47 -6.35 1.31 5.90
C LYS A 47 -5.52 0.05 5.76
N GLU A 48 -4.45 0.14 5.00
CA GLU A 48 -3.64 -1.01 4.61
C GLU A 48 -2.20 -0.77 5.01
N VAL A 49 -1.51 -1.88 5.27
CA VAL A 49 -0.09 -1.88 5.54
C VAL A 49 0.60 -2.95 4.71
N LEU A 50 1.79 -2.61 4.22
CA LEU A 50 2.68 -3.49 3.48
C LEU A 50 3.98 -3.66 4.27
N LEU A 51 4.43 -4.90 4.38
CA LEU A 51 5.71 -5.23 4.99
C LEU A 51 6.72 -5.59 3.89
N VAL A 52 7.88 -4.92 3.87
CA VAL A 52 9.03 -5.26 3.02
C VAL A 52 10.09 -5.93 3.89
N ASN A 53 10.52 -7.12 3.50
CA ASN A 53 11.40 -8.05 4.18
C ASN A 53 10.88 -8.47 5.57
N ALA A 54 10.61 -9.76 5.74
CA ALA A 54 10.27 -10.28 7.07
C ALA A 54 11.53 -10.51 7.91
N GLN A 55 11.40 -10.41 9.24
CA GLN A 55 12.49 -10.76 10.15
C GLN A 55 12.67 -12.28 10.22
N PHE A 56 13.93 -12.73 10.29
CA PHE A 56 14.24 -14.16 10.46
C PHE A 56 13.98 -14.64 11.88
N SER A 57 14.21 -13.79 12.88
CA SER A 57 13.97 -14.15 14.28
C SER A 57 12.47 -14.10 14.59
N LYS A 58 11.96 -15.18 15.19
CA LYS A 58 10.55 -15.28 15.59
C LYS A 58 10.13 -14.15 16.53
N SER A 59 10.98 -13.79 17.50
CA SER A 59 10.65 -12.72 18.46
C SER A 59 10.55 -11.35 17.78
N GLU A 60 11.41 -11.08 16.80
CA GLU A 60 11.39 -9.82 16.04
C GLU A 60 10.22 -9.78 15.05
N ALA A 61 9.93 -10.89 14.39
CA ALA A 61 8.75 -11.02 13.53
C ALA A 61 7.44 -10.81 14.33
N LEU A 62 7.35 -11.38 15.54
CA LEU A 62 6.19 -11.19 16.42
C LEU A 62 6.03 -9.75 16.89
N ARG A 63 7.13 -9.03 17.12
CA ARG A 63 7.08 -7.60 17.47
C ARG A 63 6.49 -6.78 16.32
N ILE A 64 6.94 -7.01 15.09
CA ILE A 64 6.36 -6.34 13.90
C ILE A 64 4.89 -6.73 13.72
N ALA A 65 4.54 -8.00 13.95
CA ALA A 65 3.15 -8.46 13.87
C ALA A 65 2.26 -7.77 14.91
N ALA A 66 2.78 -7.52 16.13
CA ALA A 66 2.08 -6.75 17.15
C ALA A 66 1.88 -5.29 16.71
N ASP A 67 2.92 -4.63 16.18
CA ASP A 67 2.80 -3.25 15.68
C ASP A 67 1.76 -3.13 14.55
N ILE A 68 1.70 -4.13 13.65
CA ILE A 68 0.68 -4.22 12.60
C ILE A 68 -0.71 -4.40 13.21
N LEU A 69 -0.86 -5.30 14.18
CA LEU A 69 -2.14 -5.57 14.84
C LEU A 69 -2.65 -4.32 15.57
N ASP A 70 -1.78 -3.66 16.32
CA ASP A 70 -2.09 -2.45 17.10
C ASP A 70 -2.44 -1.25 16.20
N SER A 71 -1.94 -1.22 14.97
CA SER A 71 -2.29 -0.19 13.99
C SER A 71 -3.76 -0.26 13.54
N GLY A 72 -4.44 -1.38 13.73
CA GLY A 72 -5.81 -1.63 13.24
C GLY A 72 -5.93 -1.70 11.71
N LYS A 73 -4.81 -1.65 10.98
CA LYS A 73 -4.77 -1.71 9.51
C LYS A 73 -4.74 -3.15 9.01
N THR A 74 -5.20 -3.35 7.79
CA THR A 74 -5.13 -4.66 7.12
C THR A 74 -3.74 -4.86 6.54
N LEU A 75 -3.04 -5.91 6.99
CA LEU A 75 -1.80 -6.36 6.33
C LEU A 75 -2.16 -6.91 4.95
N LYS A 76 -1.80 -6.15 3.91
CA LYS A 76 -2.19 -6.46 2.54
C LYS A 76 -1.22 -7.40 1.86
N THR A 77 0.08 -7.14 2.05
CA THR A 77 1.15 -7.86 1.38
C THR A 77 2.39 -7.91 2.24
N ILE A 78 3.08 -9.05 2.21
CA ILE A 78 4.48 -9.17 2.65
C ILE A 78 5.32 -9.37 1.38
N LEU A 79 6.22 -8.43 1.12
CA LEU A 79 7.17 -8.49 0.01
C LEU A 79 8.55 -8.85 0.54
N GLN A 80 9.26 -9.73 -0.14
CA GLN A 80 10.67 -10.00 0.12
C GLN A 80 11.48 -9.45 -1.05
N ASN A 81 12.41 -8.53 -0.78
CA ASN A 81 13.36 -8.07 -1.79
C ASN A 81 14.48 -9.10 -1.91
N THR A 82 14.71 -9.63 -3.10
CA THR A 82 15.75 -10.65 -3.35
C THR A 82 17.00 -10.13 -4.03
N GLY A 83 17.03 -8.87 -4.50
CA GLY A 83 18.18 -8.33 -5.23
C GLY A 83 18.37 -8.98 -6.61
#